data_AF-A0A453MQ54-F1
#
_entry.id   AF-A0A453MQ54-F1
#
_cell.length_a   1.000
_cell.length_b   1.000
_cell.length_c   1.000
_cell.angle_alpha   90.00
_cell.angle_beta   90.00
_cell.angle_gamma   90.00
#
_symmetry.space_group_name_H-M   'P 1'
#
loop_
_entity.id
_entity.type
_entity.pdbx_description
1 polymer ?
#
loop_
_entity_poly.entity_id
_entity_poly.type
_entity_poly.pdbx_seq_one_letter_code
_entity_poly.pdbx_strand_id
1 'polypeptide(L)' 'VTAECMAEYDDIVSRMFDSEEEGFEFYNKYALEKGFSVRKGYVEWDEANEKIILRKLVCSREEK' A
#
# COMPACT_ATOMS: atom_id res chain seq x y z
N VAL A 1 -18.35 1.81 13.30
CA VAL A 1 -17.48 0.78 12.67
C VAL A 1 -17.74 -0.51 13.41
N THR A 2 -18.11 -1.59 12.72
CA THR A 2 -18.35 -2.89 13.39
C THR A 2 -17.02 -3.49 13.84
N ALA A 3 -17.05 -4.42 14.80
CA ALA A 3 -15.84 -5.13 15.24
C ALA A 3 -15.13 -5.84 14.07
N GLU A 4 -15.90 -6.34 13.10
CA GLU A 4 -15.40 -6.99 11.88
C GLU A 4 -14.62 -6.02 10.99
N CYS A 5 -15.11 -4.79 10.78
CA CYS A 5 -14.38 -3.78 10.00
C CYS A 5 -13.09 -3.32 10.68
N MET A 6 -13.04 -3.33 12.02
CA MET A 6 -11.80 -3.00 12.75
C MET A 6 -10.76 -4.11 12.63
N ALA A 7 -11.18 -5.38 12.70
CA ALA A 7 -10.29 -6.52 12.51
C ALA A 7 -9.74 -6.59 11.08
N GLU A 8 -10.56 -6.32 10.07
CA GLU A 8 -10.11 -6.21 8.68
C GLU A 8 -9.06 -5.11 8.52
N TYR A 9 -9.28 -3.92 9.09
CA TYR A 9 -8.32 -2.83 9.01
C TYR A 9 -6.96 -3.22 9.61
N ASP A 10 -6.95 -3.82 10.80
CA ASP A 10 -5.72 -4.23 11.50
C ASP A 10 -4.90 -5.25 10.69
N ASP A 11 -5.55 -6.25 10.10
CA ASP A 11 -4.90 -7.26 9.26
C ASP A 11 -4.30 -6.66 7.98
N ILE A 12 -5.00 -5.70 7.37
CA ILE A 12 -4.51 -5.03 6.16
C ILE A 12 -3.31 -4.13 6.47
N VAL A 13 -3.36 -3.33 7.53
CA VAL A 13 -2.29 -2.35 7.83
C VAL A 13 -1.05 -2.96 8.49
N SER A 14 -1.20 -4.08 9.21
CA SER A 14 -0.08 -4.76 9.88
C SER A 14 0.65 -5.76 8.99
N ARG A 15 0.24 -5.91 7.72
CA ARG A 15 0.86 -6.87 6.80
C ARG A 15 2.30 -6.46 6.47
N MET A 16 3.22 -7.41 6.66
CA MET A 16 4.64 -7.28 6.33
C MET A 16 4.93 -8.05 5.04
N PHE A 17 5.89 -7.55 4.26
CA PHE A 17 6.29 -8.11 2.97
C PHE A 17 7.81 -8.15 2.87
N ASP A 18 8.32 -9.07 2.05
CA ASP A 18 9.76 -9.20 1.81
C ASP A 18 10.28 -8.20 0.76
N SER A 19 9.37 -7.58 -0.01
CA SER A 19 9.71 -6.58 -1.03
C SER A 19 8.65 -5.50 -1.23
N GLU A 20 9.06 -4.37 -1.82
CA GLU A 20 8.15 -3.29 -2.23
C GLU A 20 7.16 -3.73 -3.32
N GLU A 21 7.57 -4.67 -4.18
CA GLU A 21 6.73 -5.22 -5.26
C GLU A 21 5.60 -6.08 -4.70
N GLU A 22 5.91 -7.00 -3.79
CA GLU A 22 4.91 -7.85 -3.12
C GLU A 22 3.88 -7.02 -2.36
N GLY A 23 4.32 -6.00 -1.61
CA GLY A 23 3.42 -5.08 -0.94
C GLY A 23 2.52 -4.30 -1.92
N PHE A 24 3.08 -3.85 -3.05
CA PHE A 24 2.28 -3.19 -4.08
C PHE A 24 1.20 -4.11 -4.68
N GLU A 25 1.56 -5.35 -5.01
CA GLU A 25 0.60 -6.32 -5.55
C GLU A 25 -0.54 -6.62 -4.58
N PHE A 26 -0.23 -6.84 -3.31
CA PHE A 26 -1.22 -7.06 -2.26
C PHE A 26 -2.19 -5.88 -2.13
N TYR A 27 -1.67 -4.67 -1.93
CA TYR A 27 -2.52 -3.50 -1.74
C TYR A 27 -3.32 -3.13 -3.00
N ASN A 28 -2.75 -3.35 -4.18
CA ASN A 28 -3.48 -3.14 -5.43
C ASN A 28 -4.60 -4.17 -5.62
N LYS A 29 -4.36 -5.45 -5.28
CA LYS A 29 -5.41 -6.47 -5.29
C LYS A 29 -6.54 -6.12 -4.32
N TYR A 30 -6.19 -5.75 -3.08
CA TYR A 30 -7.17 -5.30 -2.09
C TYR A 30 -7.99 -4.09 -2.60
N ALA A 31 -7.33 -3.08 -3.16
CA ALA A 31 -8.00 -1.93 -3.73
C ALA A 31 -8.96 -2.32 -4.88
N LEU A 32 -8.55 -3.26 -5.75
CA LEU A 32 -9.38 -3.76 -6.86
C LEU A 32 -10.65 -4.43 -6.35
N GLU A 33 -10.57 -5.21 -5.27
CA GLU A 33 -11.75 -5.78 -4.60
C GLU A 33 -12.68 -4.71 -4.01
N LYS A 34 -12.13 -3.54 -3.64
CA LYS A 34 -12.89 -2.36 -3.21
C LYS A 34 -13.31 -1.43 -4.36
N GLY A 35 -13.00 -1.78 -5.62
CA GLY A 35 -13.49 -1.08 -6.82
C GLY A 35 -12.62 0.05 -7.36
N PHE A 36 -11.35 0.13 -6.95
CA PHE A 36 -10.36 1.06 -7.51
C PHE A 36 -8.99 0.40 -7.65
N SER A 37 -8.00 1.08 -8.23
CA SER A 37 -6.62 0.60 -8.25
C SER A 37 -5.70 1.62 -7.61
N VAL A 38 -4.51 1.18 -7.21
CA VAL A 38 -3.48 2.08 -6.69
C VAL A 38 -2.32 2.18 -7.68
N ARG A 39 -1.58 3.28 -7.58
CA ARG A 39 -0.34 3.53 -8.32
C ARG A 39 0.77 3.92 -7.37
N LYS A 40 2.01 3.66 -7.78
CA LYS A 40 3.21 4.07 -7.05
C LYS A 40 3.31 5.61 -7.11
N GLY A 41 3.24 6.23 -5.94
CA GLY A 41 3.36 7.68 -5.76
C GLY A 41 4.76 8.07 -5.31
N TYR A 42 4.83 8.76 -4.17
CA TYR A 42 6.08 9.19 -3.55
C TYR A 42 6.94 8.00 -3.11
N VAL A 43 8.26 8.18 -3.20
CA VAL A 43 9.25 7.23 -2.71
C VAL A 43 10.30 8.00 -1.92
N GLU A 44 10.67 7.45 -0.77
CA GLU A 44 11.78 7.92 0.04
C GLU A 44 12.84 6.83 0.08
N TRP A 45 14.08 7.24 -0.11
CA TRP A 45 15.24 6.39 -0.07
C TRP A 45 16.08 6.72 1.17
N ASP A 46 16.90 5.77 1.60
CA ASP A 46 17.95 6.05 2.56
C ASP A 46 18.97 7.08 2.03
N GLU A 47 19.85 7.57 2.90
CA GLU A 47 20.84 8.61 2.54
C GLU A 47 21.76 8.18 1.38
N ALA A 48 22.03 6.87 1.29
CA ALA A 48 22.87 6.29 0.24
C ALA A 48 22.11 6.04 -1.08
N ASN A 49 20.79 6.18 -1.11
CA ASN A 49 19.91 5.83 -2.23
C ASN A 49 20.01 4.35 -2.66
N GLU A 50 20.29 3.45 -1.70
CA GLU A 50 20.41 2.01 -1.94
C GLU A 50 19.12 1.28 -1.58
N LYS A 51 18.36 1.79 -0.61
CA LYS A 51 17.15 1.14 -0.10
C LYS A 51 15.98 2.11 -0.03
N ILE A 52 14.81 1.62 -0.42
CA ILE A 52 13.56 2.33 -0.20
C ILE A 52 13.20 2.20 1.29
N ILE A 53 13.05 3.35 1.97
CA ILE A 53 12.59 3.40 3.36
C ILE A 53 11.09 3.67 3.47
N LEU A 54 10.51 4.32 2.44
CA LEU A 54 9.08 4.57 2.37
C LEU A 54 8.58 4.55 0.93
N ARG A 55 7.44 3.88 0.71
CA ARG A 55 6.68 3.94 -0.54
C ARG A 55 5.26 4.39 -0.25
N LYS A 56 4.83 5.49 -0.88
CA LYS A 56 3.44 5.93 -0.85
C LYS A 56 2.67 5.37 -2.04
N LEU A 57 1.62 4.61 -1.77
CA LEU A 57 0.62 4.23 -2.76
C LEU A 57 -0.53 5.25 -2.75
N VAL A 58 -1.01 5.63 -3.93
CA VAL A 58 -2.11 6.58 -4.09
C VAL A 58 -3.18 6.00 -5.00
N CYS A 59 -4.42 6.47 -4.88
CA CYS A 59 -5.49 6.05 -5.76
C CYS A 59 -5.18 6.43 -7.21
N SER A 60 -5.41 5.52 -8.16
CA SER A 60 -5.23 5.80 -9.58
C SER A 60 -6.28 6.77 -10.14
N ARG A 61 -7.39 6.98 -9.44
CA ARG A 61 -8.43 7.96 -9.80
C ARG A 61 -8.16 9.37 -9.26
N GLU A 62 -7.23 9.53 -8.33
CA GLU A 62 -6.78 10.85 -7.91
C GLU A 62 -5.78 11.37 -8.95
N GLU A 63 -6.26 12.31 -9.78
CA GLU A 63 -5.38 13.16 -10.58
C GLU A 63 -4.51 13.98 -9.61
N LYS A 64 -3.22 14.10 -9.94
CA LYS A 64 -2.36 15.11 -9.30
C LYS A 64 -2.59 16.45 -9.99
#